data_AF-A0A2E6ZH61-F1
#
_entry.id   AF-A0A2E6ZH61-F1
#
_cell.length_a   1.000
_cell.length_b   1.000
_cell.length_c   1.000
_cell.angle_alpha   90.00
_cell.angle_beta   90.00
_cell.angle_gamma   90.00
#
_symmetry.space_group_name_H-M   'P 1'
#
loop_
_entity.id
_entity.type
_entity.pdbx_description
1 polymer ?
#
loop_
_entity_poly.entity_id
_entity_poly.type
_entity_poly.pdbx_seq_one_letter_code
_entity_poly.pdbx_strand_id
1 'polypeptide(L)' 'MVAKTATKTKKWRSRAVTRTVDAGNSAYCAVCEELIKFRARIRADQIICNVYVSNKWDRVEHYHPECYKKAKSPYGAPAD' A
#
# COMPACT_ATOMS: atom_id res chain seq x y z
N MET A 1 12.85 8.51 -42.58
CA MET A 1 12.89 8.88 -41.14
C MET A 1 11.72 8.19 -40.47
N VAL A 2 11.95 7.23 -39.56
CA VAL A 2 10.87 6.49 -38.89
C VAL A 2 10.33 7.35 -37.75
N ALA A 3 9.09 7.80 -37.87
CA ALA A 3 8.40 8.52 -36.81
C ALA A 3 8.18 7.56 -35.62
N LYS A 4 8.81 7.85 -34.47
CA LYS A 4 8.56 7.14 -33.22
C LYS A 4 7.18 7.54 -32.71
N THR A 5 6.20 6.66 -32.84
CA THR A 5 4.88 6.83 -32.25
C THR A 5 5.01 6.87 -30.73
N ALA A 6 4.75 8.02 -30.11
CA ALA A 6 4.81 8.19 -28.67
C ALA A 6 3.71 7.35 -28.01
N THR A 7 4.10 6.26 -27.34
CA THR A 7 3.18 5.45 -26.53
C THR A 7 2.65 6.32 -25.39
N LYS A 8 1.32 6.48 -25.29
CA LYS A 8 0.70 7.20 -24.16
C LYS A 8 1.21 6.60 -22.85
N THR A 9 2.03 7.34 -22.12
CA THR A 9 2.58 6.89 -20.83
C THR A 9 1.43 6.79 -19.83
N LYS A 10 1.11 5.55 -19.43
CA LYS A 10 0.11 5.27 -18.40
C LYS A 10 0.56 5.96 -17.11
N LYS A 11 -0.33 6.80 -16.54
CA LYS A 11 -0.06 7.45 -15.25
C LYS A 11 -0.21 6.42 -14.13
N TRP A 12 0.89 6.06 -13.49
CA TRP A 12 0.94 5.30 -12.26
C TRP A 12 0.35 6.14 -11.12
N ARG A 13 -0.51 5.52 -10.32
CA ARG A 13 -1.12 6.13 -9.14
C ARG A 13 -0.88 5.23 -7.95
N SER A 14 -0.70 5.86 -6.79
CA SER A 14 -0.68 5.15 -5.52
C SER A 14 -2.00 4.43 -5.30
N ARG A 15 -1.91 3.22 -4.72
CA ARG A 15 -3.05 2.35 -4.48
C ARG A 15 -2.84 1.59 -3.19
N ALA A 16 -3.93 1.37 -2.47
CA ALA A 16 -3.99 0.55 -1.29
C ALA A 16 -4.66 -0.80 -1.59
N VAL A 17 -4.23 -1.85 -0.91
CA VAL A 17 -4.86 -3.17 -0.94
C VAL A 17 -4.94 -3.73 0.48
N THR A 18 -6.03 -4.42 0.79
CA THR A 18 -6.20 -5.17 2.03
C THR A 18 -5.59 -6.55 1.85
N ARG A 19 -4.78 -6.98 2.80
CA ARG A 19 -4.24 -8.35 2.84
C ARG A 19 -4.25 -8.88 4.25
N THR A 20 -4.54 -10.16 4.41
CA THR A 20 -4.34 -10.81 5.71
C THR A 20 -2.86 -10.79 6.08
N VAL A 21 -2.58 -10.62 7.37
CA VAL A 21 -1.22 -10.64 7.88
C VAL A 21 -0.72 -12.08 7.88
N ASP A 22 0.41 -12.33 7.23
CA ASP A 22 1.06 -13.63 7.18
C ASP A 22 2.02 -13.85 8.35
N ALA A 23 2.29 -15.12 8.65
CA ALA A 23 3.32 -15.50 9.61
C ALA A 23 4.69 -15.01 9.13
N GLY A 24 5.47 -14.41 10.03
CA GLY A 24 6.75 -13.79 9.69
C GLY A 24 6.66 -12.36 9.16
N ASN A 25 5.47 -11.74 9.16
CA ASN A 25 5.34 -10.32 8.83
C ASN A 25 6.16 -9.46 9.81
N SER A 26 7.08 -8.67 9.25
CA SER A 26 7.95 -7.75 9.99
C SER A 26 7.67 -6.28 9.65
N ALA A 27 6.50 -5.98 9.06
CA ALA A 27 6.15 -4.64 8.63
C ALA A 27 5.69 -3.77 9.80
N TYR A 28 6.09 -2.50 9.79
CA TYR A 28 5.68 -1.49 10.75
C TYR A 28 4.62 -0.58 10.16
N CYS A 29 3.68 -0.16 10.99
CA CYS A 29 2.63 0.75 10.56
C CYS A 29 3.18 2.16 10.38
N ALA A 30 2.95 2.78 9.22
CA ALA A 30 3.40 4.14 8.92
C ALA A 30 2.67 5.27 9.70
N VAL A 31 1.78 4.93 10.65
CA VAL A 31 1.03 5.91 11.47
C VAL A 31 1.40 5.81 12.95
N CYS A 32 1.31 4.61 13.53
CA CYS A 32 1.63 4.39 14.93
C CYS A 32 3.04 3.83 15.16
N GLU A 33 3.77 3.52 14.09
CA GLU A 33 5.14 3.00 14.13
C GLU A 33 5.29 1.65 14.88
N GLU A 34 4.17 0.99 15.17
CA GLU A 34 4.15 -0.32 15.79
C GLU A 34 4.18 -1.45 14.76
N LEU A 35 4.65 -2.62 15.18
CA LEU A 35 4.71 -3.82 14.35
C LEU A 35 3.31 -4.35 14.04
N ILE A 36 3.03 -4.60 12.77
CA ILE A 36 1.81 -5.27 12.31
C ILE A 36 1.96 -6.76 12.61
N LYS A 37 1.56 -7.15 13.82
CA LYS A 37 1.85 -8.47 14.36
C LYS A 37 0.89 -9.54 13.83
N PHE A 38 1.46 -10.62 13.33
CA PHE A 38 0.71 -11.86 13.07
C PHE A 38 0.19 -12.48 14.36
N ARG A 39 -1.06 -12.96 14.34
CA ARG A 39 -1.67 -13.69 15.46
C ARG A 39 -2.40 -14.92 14.92
N ALA A 40 -1.92 -16.13 15.22
CA ALA A 40 -2.45 -17.37 14.61
C ALA A 40 -3.98 -17.57 14.77
N ARG A 41 -4.55 -17.12 15.89
CA ARG A 41 -6.00 -17.23 16.16
C ARG A 41 -6.83 -16.06 15.62
N ILE A 42 -6.19 -14.98 15.18
CA ILE A 42 -6.83 -13.75 14.73
C ILE A 42 -6.31 -13.47 13.33
N ARG A 43 -7.16 -13.69 12.32
CA ARG A 43 -6.87 -13.28 10.94
C ARG A 43 -6.95 -11.76 10.84
N ALA A 44 -5.93 -11.09 11.39
CA ALA A 44 -5.79 -9.66 11.29
C ALA A 44 -5.42 -9.31 9.85
N ASP A 45 -5.96 -8.21 9.36
CA ASP A 45 -5.60 -7.66 8.07
C ASP A 45 -4.59 -6.52 8.23
N GLN A 46 -3.89 -6.25 7.14
CA GLN A 46 -3.04 -5.09 6.94
C GLN A 46 -3.43 -4.41 5.64
N ILE A 47 -3.15 -3.12 5.57
CA ILE A 47 -3.31 -2.35 4.34
C ILE A 47 -1.92 -2.04 3.80
N ILE A 48 -1.67 -2.51 2.58
CA ILE A 48 -0.40 -2.33 1.88
C ILE A 48 -0.62 -1.27 0.80
N CYS A 49 0.18 -0.22 0.84
CA CYS A 49 0.07 0.91 -0.06
C CYS A 49 1.31 1.01 -0.93
N ASN A 50 1.13 0.85 -2.25
CA ASN A 50 2.22 1.13 -3.18
C ASN A 50 2.19 2.62 -3.52
N VAL A 51 3.24 3.34 -3.12
CA VAL A 51 3.31 4.79 -3.24
C VAL A 51 4.09 5.15 -4.51
N TYR A 52 3.47 6.00 -5.34
CA TYR A 52 4.10 6.57 -6.52
C TYR A 52 4.19 8.08 -6.39
N VAL A 53 5.38 8.63 -6.62
CA VAL A 53 5.64 10.06 -6.65
C VAL A 53 6.12 10.42 -8.05
N SER A 54 5.56 11.47 -8.65
CA SER A 54 5.95 11.94 -9.99
C SER A 54 5.94 10.83 -11.06
N ASN A 55 4.92 9.96 -11.02
CA ASN A 55 4.74 8.84 -11.96
C ASN A 55 5.81 7.74 -11.86
N LYS A 56 6.58 7.71 -10.76
CA LYS A 56 7.60 6.69 -10.47
C LYS A 56 7.26 6.00 -9.15
N TRP A 57 7.63 4.72 -9.06
CA TRP A 57 7.53 3.99 -7.81
C TRP A 57 8.49 4.64 -6.80
N ASP A 58 8.01 4.82 -5.57
CA ASP A 58 8.78 5.46 -4.51
C ASP A 58 9.03 4.48 -3.36
N ARG A 59 7.95 3.92 -2.78
CA ARG A 59 8.03 3.02 -1.63
C ARG A 59 6.74 2.21 -1.42
N VAL A 60 6.79 1.26 -0.50
CA VAL A 60 5.63 0.56 0.04
C VAL A 60 5.43 0.98 1.50
N GLU A 61 4.21 1.36 1.84
CA GLU A 61 3.81 1.69 3.20
C GLU A 61 2.79 0.67 3.70
N HIS A 62 2.95 0.24 4.95
CA HIS A 62 2.04 -0.70 5.60
C HIS A 62 1.26 0.01 6.70
N TYR A 63 0.02 -0.41 6.90
CA TYR A 63 -0.87 0.17 7.90
C TYR A 63 -1.70 -0.90 8.59
N HIS A 64 -1.98 -0.68 9.87
CA HIS A 64 -3.13 -1.32 10.50
C HIS A 64 -4.43 -0.80 9.83
N PRO A 65 -5.46 -1.64 9.68
CA PRO A 65 -6.74 -1.24 9.07
C PRO A 65 -7.37 -0.02 9.77
N GLU A 66 -7.26 0.03 11.09
CA GLU A 66 -7.72 1.14 11.91
C GLU A 66 -6.89 2.42 11.68
N CYS A 67 -5.57 2.30 11.59
CA CYS A 67 -4.67 3.43 11.36
C CYS A 67 -4.89 4.05 9.98
N TYR A 68 -5.10 3.22 8.96
CA TYR A 68 -5.39 3.70 7.61
C TYR A 68 -6.70 4.51 7.54
N LYS A 69 -7.73 4.04 8.25
CA LYS A 69 -9.00 4.78 8.40
C LYS A 69 -8.81 6.09 9.16
N LYS A 70 -8.04 6.09 10.26
CA LYS A 70 -7.70 7.31 11.01
C LYS A 70 -6.93 8.33 10.15
N ALA A 71 -6.06 7.84 9.28
CA ALA A 71 -5.31 8.65 8.30
C ALA A 71 -6.15 9.12 7.11
N LYS A 72 -7.47 8.89 7.11
CA LYS A 72 -8.42 9.25 6.03
C LYS A 72 -8.09 8.62 4.67
N SER A 73 -7.54 7.41 4.68
CA SER A 73 -7.25 6.64 3.47
C SER A 73 -6.36 7.40 2.47
N PRO A 74 -5.09 7.70 2.82
CA PRO A 74 -4.21 8.61 2.07
C PRO A 74 -3.99 8.20 0.60
N TYR A 75 -4.13 6.91 0.28
CA TYR A 75 -3.94 6.36 -1.07
C TYR A 75 -5.24 5.78 -1.66
N GLY A 76 -6.38 6.25 -1.17
CA GLY A 76 -7.72 5.83 -1.62
C GLY A 76 -8.24 4.60 -0.87
N ALA A 77 -9.43 4.14 -1.26
CA ALA A 77 -10.03 2.95 -0.67
C ALA A 77 -9.17 1.72 -1.00
N PRO A 78 -8.85 0.87 -0.01
CA PRO A 78 -8.10 -0.33 -0.27
C PRO A 78 -8.96 -1.28 -1.12
N ALA A 79 -8.37 -1.84 -2.17
CA ALA A 79 -8.96 -2.96 -2.89
C ALA A 79 -8.90 -4.23 -2.03
N ASP A 80 -9.83 -5.15 -2.25
CA ASP A 80 -9.81 -6.50 -1.65
C ASP A 80 -8.79 -7.40 -2.39
#